data_AF-C7DI80-F1
#
_entry.id   AF-C7DI80-F1
#
_cell.length_a   1.000
_cell.length_b   1.000
_cell.length_c   1.000
_cell.angle_alpha   90.00
_cell.angle_beta   90.00
_cell.angle_gamma   90.00
#
_symmetry.space_group_name_H-M   'P 1'
#
loop_
_entity.id
_entity.type
_entity.pdbx_description
1 polymer ?
#
loop_
_entity_poly.entity_id
_entity_poly.type
_entity_poly.pdbx_seq_one_letter_code
_entity_poly.pdbx_strand_id
1 'polypeptide(L)'
;MEKYLANATTKPANMQRKSESTPETATYYQAWRVSLNGYPPSAAFSKPGHWIQYHLTRDMLNGIISDWDNVASWGLSRTTGKAIRPGNYHPAAKSRKNPAAPLTAYLRIAKDDSGPKNILYHGVGRDAAGASALSRGGVNTVSVYDPFHPDEKVRTLCAGPFDEIHSHYTLNVVDKPTGKLILTELHTLLRDGGTAIVSVRDDI
;
A
#
# COMPACT_ATOMS: atom_id res chain seq x y z
N MET A 1 -49.05 -2.71 70.29
CA MET A 1 -48.10 -1.82 70.99
C MET A 1 -46.96 -1.55 70.00
N GLU A 2 -46.67 -0.27 69.85
CA GLU A 2 -46.04 0.42 68.72
C GLU A 2 -44.52 0.21 68.57
N LYS A 3 -44.01 0.53 67.36
CA LYS A 3 -42.65 0.98 66.98
C LYS A 3 -41.58 -0.10 66.71
N TYR A 4 -40.72 -0.04 65.68
CA TYR A 4 -40.20 1.06 64.85
C TYR A 4 -39.93 0.58 63.40
N LEU A 5 -40.27 1.43 62.42
CA LEU A 5 -39.78 1.41 61.04
C LEU A 5 -38.40 2.09 60.96
N ALA A 6 -37.49 1.54 60.15
CA ALA A 6 -36.38 2.29 59.58
C ALA A 6 -36.03 1.78 58.17
N ASN A 7 -36.16 2.70 57.22
CA ASN A 7 -35.85 2.58 55.80
C ASN A 7 -34.39 2.19 55.54
N ALA A 8 -34.16 1.28 54.59
CA ALA A 8 -32.89 1.19 53.89
C ALA A 8 -33.14 1.03 52.38
N THR A 9 -32.89 2.14 51.71
CA THR A 9 -32.92 2.44 50.29
C THR A 9 -32.22 1.38 49.44
N THR A 10 -32.94 0.84 48.46
CA THR A 10 -32.41 0.06 47.34
C THR A 10 -31.43 0.89 46.51
N LYS A 11 -30.16 0.50 46.49
CA LYS A 11 -29.22 0.91 45.43
C LYS A 11 -29.57 0.12 44.16
N PRO A 12 -29.86 0.74 43.01
CA PRO A 12 -29.82 -0.01 41.77
C PRO A 12 -28.36 -0.37 41.48
N ALA A 13 -28.08 -1.68 41.40
CA ALA A 13 -26.83 -2.20 40.88
C ALA A 13 -26.71 -1.72 39.43
N ASN A 14 -25.84 -0.75 39.20
CA ASN A 14 -25.46 -0.29 37.88
C ASN A 14 -24.57 -1.36 37.24
N MET A 15 -25.18 -2.44 36.77
CA MET A 15 -24.55 -3.42 35.88
C MET A 15 -24.39 -2.74 34.51
N GLN A 16 -23.36 -1.90 34.39
CA GLN A 16 -22.74 -1.66 33.10
C GLN A 16 -22.24 -3.02 32.61
N ARG A 17 -23.04 -3.68 31.76
CA ARG A 17 -22.51 -4.70 30.85
C ARG A 17 -21.42 -4.00 30.06
N LYS A 18 -20.15 -4.25 30.42
CA LYS A 18 -19.06 -4.11 29.46
C LYS A 18 -19.49 -4.98 28.29
N SER A 19 -19.86 -4.35 27.18
CA SER A 19 -19.97 -5.05 25.92
C SER A 19 -18.59 -5.67 25.69
N GLU A 20 -18.51 -6.99 25.86
CA GLU A 20 -17.41 -7.79 25.36
C GLU A 20 -17.38 -7.52 23.86
N SER A 21 -16.51 -6.60 23.46
CA SER A 21 -16.13 -6.45 22.08
C SER A 21 -15.58 -7.81 21.68
N THR A 22 -16.30 -8.51 20.81
CA THR A 22 -15.78 -9.65 20.06
C THR A 22 -14.35 -9.30 19.66
N PRO A 23 -13.34 -10.15 19.94
CA PRO A 23 -11.99 -9.84 19.52
C PRO A 23 -12.05 -9.70 18.00
N GLU A 24 -11.87 -8.48 17.49
CA GLU A 24 -11.52 -8.30 16.09
C GLU A 24 -10.34 -9.24 15.87
N THR A 25 -10.53 -10.26 15.03
CA THR A 25 -9.45 -11.18 14.65
C THR A 25 -8.36 -10.31 14.08
N ALA A 26 -7.32 -10.07 14.88
CA ALA A 26 -6.22 -9.22 14.50
C ALA A 26 -5.62 -9.81 13.22
N THR A 27 -5.80 -9.12 12.10
CA THR A 27 -5.26 -9.57 10.82
C THR A 27 -3.77 -9.29 10.86
N TYR A 28 -2.97 -10.34 10.97
CA TYR A 28 -1.51 -10.25 10.95
C TYR A 28 -1.03 -10.05 9.53
N TYR A 29 -0.09 -9.12 9.29
CA TYR A 29 0.44 -8.96 7.94
C TYR A 29 1.41 -10.09 7.59
N GLN A 30 1.36 -10.53 6.34
CA GLN A 30 2.28 -11.52 5.77
C GLN A 30 3.20 -10.85 4.76
N ALA A 31 4.38 -11.42 4.56
CA ALA A 31 5.28 -10.98 3.50
C ALA A 31 5.33 -12.04 2.39
N TRP A 32 5.18 -11.58 1.15
CA TRP A 32 4.99 -12.41 -0.03
C TRP A 32 6.06 -12.16 -1.07
N ARG A 33 6.73 -13.23 -1.53
CA ARG A 33 7.51 -13.20 -2.77
C ARG A 33 6.52 -13.13 -3.93
N VAL A 34 6.75 -12.15 -4.81
CA VAL A 34 5.84 -11.82 -5.90
C VAL A 34 6.60 -11.85 -7.22
N SER A 35 6.05 -12.53 -8.23
CA SER A 35 6.52 -12.45 -9.61
C SER A 35 5.35 -12.27 -10.58
N LEU A 36 5.62 -11.55 -11.68
CA LEU A 36 4.71 -11.37 -12.81
C LEU A 36 5.33 -12.07 -14.02
N ASN A 37 5.04 -13.36 -14.16
CA ASN A 37 5.62 -14.25 -15.16
C ASN A 37 5.21 -13.82 -16.57
N GLY A 38 6.14 -13.84 -17.52
CA GLY A 38 5.91 -13.37 -18.88
C GLY A 38 6.01 -11.85 -19.06
N TYR A 39 6.16 -11.08 -17.97
CA TYR A 39 6.37 -9.63 -18.01
C TYR A 39 7.82 -9.32 -17.61
N PRO A 40 8.67 -8.85 -18.54
CA PRO A 40 10.08 -8.66 -18.25
C PRO A 40 10.28 -7.53 -17.24
N PRO A 41 11.07 -7.75 -16.17
CA PRO A 41 11.52 -6.66 -15.34
C PRO A 41 12.33 -5.64 -16.13
N SER A 42 12.26 -4.38 -15.72
CA SER A 42 13.13 -3.34 -16.23
C SER A 42 14.54 -3.59 -15.66
N ALA A 43 15.38 -4.27 -16.44
CA ALA A 43 16.71 -4.74 -16.00
C ALA A 43 17.59 -3.60 -15.47
N ALA A 44 17.54 -2.42 -16.10
CA ALA A 44 18.28 -1.24 -15.65
C ALA A 44 17.88 -0.74 -14.25
N PHE A 45 16.67 -1.08 -13.78
CA PHE A 45 16.09 -0.59 -12.54
C PHE A 45 15.92 -1.67 -11.47
N SER A 46 16.20 -2.93 -11.85
CA SER A 46 16.14 -4.08 -10.97
C SER A 46 17.51 -4.36 -10.37
N LYS A 47 17.53 -4.91 -9.17
CA LYS A 47 18.75 -5.39 -8.52
C LYS A 47 18.51 -6.84 -8.08
N PRO A 48 18.95 -7.84 -8.87
CA PRO A 48 18.75 -9.26 -8.56
C PRO A 48 19.18 -9.61 -7.13
N GLY A 49 18.39 -10.44 -6.45
CA GLY A 49 18.64 -10.76 -5.04
C GLY A 49 18.34 -9.62 -4.07
N HIS A 50 17.65 -8.57 -4.51
CA HIS A 50 17.15 -7.48 -3.66
C HIS A 50 15.74 -7.04 -4.07
N TRP A 51 15.57 -6.49 -5.26
CA TRP A 51 14.26 -6.09 -5.77
C TRP A 51 14.18 -6.20 -7.30
N ILE A 52 12.96 -6.43 -7.75
CA ILE A 52 12.58 -6.43 -9.15
C ILE A 52 11.69 -5.21 -9.37
N GLN A 53 11.92 -4.47 -10.45
CA GLN A 53 11.10 -3.33 -10.85
C GLN A 53 10.51 -3.57 -12.24
N TYR A 54 9.20 -3.44 -12.34
CA TYR A 54 8.43 -3.55 -13.58
C TYR A 54 7.96 -2.15 -14.00
N HIS A 55 8.09 -1.84 -15.28
CA HIS A 55 7.51 -0.65 -15.90
C HIS A 55 6.36 -1.11 -16.78
N LEU A 56 5.15 -1.03 -16.25
CA LEU A 56 3.97 -1.66 -16.84
C LEU A 56 3.14 -0.59 -17.54
N THR A 57 2.89 -0.78 -18.84
CA THR A 57 1.90 0.02 -19.56
C THR A 57 0.48 -0.38 -19.15
N ARG A 58 -0.51 0.42 -19.56
CA ARG A 58 -1.91 0.08 -19.37
C ARG A 58 -2.29 -1.27 -19.98
N ASP A 59 -1.81 -1.56 -21.19
CA ASP A 59 -2.06 -2.85 -21.86
C ASP A 59 -1.41 -4.02 -21.13
N MET A 60 -0.18 -3.85 -20.63
CA MET A 60 0.47 -4.87 -19.81
C MET A 60 -0.30 -5.15 -18.53
N LEU A 61 -0.77 -4.10 -17.83
CA LEU A 61 -1.61 -4.27 -16.65
C LEU A 61 -2.90 -5.02 -16.98
N ASN A 62 -3.58 -4.66 -18.08
CA ASN A 62 -4.78 -5.35 -18.52
C ASN A 62 -4.51 -6.83 -18.83
N GLY A 63 -3.39 -7.15 -19.49
CA GLY A 63 -2.95 -8.53 -19.73
C GLY A 63 -2.71 -9.29 -18.42
N ILE A 64 -2.02 -8.68 -17.46
CA ILE A 64 -1.77 -9.28 -16.13
C ILE A 64 -3.08 -9.56 -15.40
N ILE A 65 -4.01 -8.61 -15.39
CA ILE A 65 -5.29 -8.73 -14.69
C ILE A 65 -6.16 -9.81 -15.34
N SER A 66 -6.18 -9.86 -16.67
CA SER A 66 -6.98 -10.79 -17.46
C SER A 66 -6.49 -12.23 -17.31
N ASP A 67 -5.18 -12.44 -17.22
CA ASP A 67 -4.55 -13.77 -17.10
C ASP A 67 -3.95 -14.04 -15.70
N TRP A 68 -4.54 -13.40 -14.68
CA TRP A 68 -3.99 -13.30 -13.33
C TRP A 68 -3.48 -14.60 -12.75
N ASP A 69 -4.23 -15.69 -12.89
CA ASP A 69 -3.89 -16.95 -12.23
C ASP A 69 -2.71 -17.69 -12.88
N ASN A 70 -2.39 -17.39 -14.14
CA ASN A 70 -1.27 -17.99 -14.84
C ASN A 70 0.00 -17.14 -14.74
N VAL A 71 -0.14 -15.81 -14.67
CA VAL A 71 1.00 -14.89 -14.69
C VAL A 71 1.44 -14.41 -13.31
N ALA A 72 0.55 -14.36 -12.31
CA ALA A 72 0.88 -13.84 -10.98
C ALA A 72 1.23 -14.96 -9.99
N SER A 73 2.46 -14.95 -9.48
CA SER A 73 2.92 -15.87 -8.44
C SER A 73 3.03 -15.17 -7.08
N TRP A 74 2.42 -15.77 -6.05
CA TRP A 74 2.46 -15.31 -4.66
C TRP A 74 2.96 -16.45 -3.76
N GLY A 75 4.23 -16.38 -3.38
CA GLY A 75 4.83 -17.32 -2.43
C GLY A 75 4.87 -16.70 -1.04
N LEU A 76 4.20 -17.29 -0.05
CA LEU A 76 4.32 -16.85 1.33
C LEU A 76 5.78 -17.01 1.78
N SER A 77 6.43 -15.90 2.13
CA SER A 77 7.80 -15.96 2.67
C SER A 77 7.79 -16.06 4.19
N ARG A 78 7.02 -15.19 4.85
CA ARG A 78 6.93 -15.17 6.32
C ARG A 78 5.58 -14.64 6.80
N THR A 79 5.09 -15.24 7.86
CA THR A 79 4.03 -14.65 8.68
C THR A 79 4.66 -13.72 9.71
N THR A 80 4.08 -12.55 9.94
CA THR A 80 4.59 -11.61 10.94
C THR A 80 3.64 -11.52 12.12
N GLY A 81 4.16 -11.33 13.33
CA GLY A 81 3.34 -11.17 14.54
C GLY A 81 2.71 -9.78 14.72
N LYS A 82 2.68 -8.93 13.68
CA LYS A 82 2.14 -7.57 13.79
C LYS A 82 0.76 -7.45 13.15
N ALA A 83 -0.21 -7.04 13.95
CA ALA A 83 -1.57 -6.79 13.50
C ALA A 83 -1.66 -5.52 12.62
N ILE A 84 -2.43 -5.63 11.54
CA ILE A 84 -2.90 -4.50 10.74
C ILE A 84 -4.09 -3.87 11.49
N ARG A 85 -4.10 -2.54 11.59
CA ARG A 85 -5.16 -1.79 12.25
C ARG A 85 -5.64 -0.65 11.35
N PRO A 86 -6.95 -0.49 11.14
CA PRO A 86 -7.49 0.68 10.45
C PRO A 86 -7.02 1.99 11.09
N GLY A 87 -6.83 3.03 10.28
CA GLY A 87 -6.38 4.35 10.75
C GLY A 87 -4.94 4.41 11.27
N ASN A 88 -4.16 3.34 11.12
CA ASN A 88 -2.74 3.28 11.47
C ASN A 88 -1.93 2.81 10.29
N TYR A 89 -0.72 3.35 10.14
CA TYR A 89 0.23 2.89 9.12
C TYR A 89 0.35 1.37 9.10
N HIS A 90 0.37 0.80 7.89
CA HIS A 90 0.64 -0.63 7.72
C HIS A 90 1.93 -1.02 8.48
N PRO A 91 2.01 -2.15 9.20
CA PRO A 91 3.15 -2.43 10.06
C PRO A 91 4.49 -2.63 9.33
N ALA A 92 4.46 -2.81 8.01
CA ALA A 92 5.63 -2.83 7.15
C ALA A 92 6.09 -1.44 6.66
N ALA A 93 5.30 -0.39 6.88
CA ALA A 93 5.64 0.97 6.47
C ALA A 93 6.87 1.47 7.24
N LYS A 94 7.85 2.02 6.52
CA LYS A 94 9.11 2.49 7.08
C LYS A 94 9.27 3.98 6.85
N SER A 95 9.61 4.72 7.91
CA SER A 95 10.15 6.07 7.77
C SER A 95 11.57 5.96 7.22
N ARG A 96 11.92 6.84 6.29
CA ARG A 96 13.23 6.84 5.63
C ARG A 96 13.72 8.27 5.46
N LYS A 97 15.02 8.47 5.62
CA LYS A 97 15.68 9.75 5.30
C LYS A 97 15.77 9.98 3.78
N ASN A 98 15.92 8.89 3.03
CA ASN A 98 16.03 8.88 1.57
C ASN A 98 14.87 8.08 0.97
N PRO A 99 14.48 8.35 -0.29
CA PRO A 99 13.47 7.55 -0.99
C PRO A 99 13.75 6.05 -0.93
N ALA A 100 12.73 5.22 -1.11
CA ALA A 100 12.93 3.79 -1.26
C ALA A 100 13.96 3.45 -2.35
N ALA A 101 14.83 2.45 -2.10
CA ALA A 101 15.89 2.04 -3.02
C ALA A 101 15.46 1.88 -4.50
N PRO A 102 14.33 1.23 -4.84
CA PRO A 102 13.85 1.14 -6.23
C PRO A 102 13.50 2.50 -6.82
N LEU A 103 12.95 3.41 -6.01
CA LEU A 103 12.66 4.78 -6.43
C LEU A 103 13.95 5.58 -6.62
N THR A 104 14.95 5.43 -5.75
CA THR A 104 16.28 6.04 -5.94
C THR A 104 16.94 5.56 -7.23
N ALA A 105 16.88 4.25 -7.52
CA ALA A 105 17.40 3.69 -8.76
C ALA A 105 16.68 4.27 -9.98
N TYR A 106 15.35 4.37 -9.92
CA TYR A 106 14.54 5.02 -10.93
C TYR A 106 14.95 6.47 -11.18
N LEU A 107 14.96 7.31 -10.15
CA LEU A 107 15.28 8.73 -10.26
C LEU A 107 16.70 9.00 -10.77
N ARG A 108 17.65 8.09 -10.50
CA ARG A 108 19.03 8.20 -11.01
C ARG A 108 19.12 8.02 -12.53
N ILE A 109 18.32 7.11 -13.08
CA ILE A 109 18.39 6.69 -14.48
C ILE A 109 17.39 7.47 -15.33
N ALA A 110 16.18 7.69 -14.83
CA ALA A 110 15.15 8.49 -15.48
C ALA A 110 15.55 9.99 -15.40
N LYS A 111 16.60 10.38 -16.12
CA LYS A 111 16.95 11.79 -16.33
C LYS A 111 16.24 12.25 -17.60
N ASP A 112 15.61 13.43 -17.51
CA ASP A 112 15.09 14.23 -18.63
C ASP A 112 14.45 13.49 -19.79
N ASP A 113 13.12 13.28 -19.81
CA ASP A 113 12.52 13.07 -21.14
C ASP A 113 11.04 13.38 -21.41
N SER A 114 10.25 14.00 -20.51
CA SER A 114 8.88 14.36 -20.93
C SER A 114 8.17 15.38 -20.05
N GLY A 115 8.72 16.59 -19.92
CA GLY A 115 8.01 17.72 -19.28
C GLY A 115 7.43 17.44 -17.88
N PRO A 116 6.52 18.31 -17.40
CA PRO A 116 5.76 18.09 -16.18
C PRO A 116 4.86 16.85 -16.27
N LYS A 117 4.87 16.00 -15.24
CA LYS A 117 3.98 14.84 -15.10
C LYS A 117 3.02 14.98 -13.92
N ASN A 118 1.81 14.43 -14.07
CA ASN A 118 0.90 14.10 -12.99
C ASN A 118 1.20 12.69 -12.48
N ILE A 119 1.70 12.58 -11.25
CA ILE A 119 2.21 11.35 -10.65
C ILE A 119 1.37 10.95 -9.44
N LEU A 120 1.00 9.68 -9.36
CA LEU A 120 0.49 9.08 -8.13
C LEU A 120 1.59 8.28 -7.43
N TYR A 121 1.84 8.56 -6.16
CA TYR A 121 2.63 7.69 -5.30
C TYR A 121 1.70 6.81 -4.44
N HIS A 122 1.47 5.60 -4.93
CA HIS A 122 0.57 4.60 -4.36
C HIS A 122 1.27 3.77 -3.28
N GLY A 123 0.62 3.61 -2.12
CA GLY A 123 1.16 2.94 -0.94
C GLY A 123 2.31 3.71 -0.30
N VAL A 124 2.19 5.04 -0.20
CA VAL A 124 3.24 5.93 0.30
C VAL A 124 3.74 5.54 1.70
N GLY A 125 2.88 4.96 2.54
CA GLY A 125 3.17 4.63 3.92
C GLY A 125 3.80 5.82 4.63
N ARG A 126 5.04 5.64 5.10
CA ARG A 126 5.81 6.67 5.80
C ARG A 126 6.91 7.31 4.93
N ASP A 127 6.93 7.05 3.61
CA ASP A 127 7.99 7.49 2.71
C ASP A 127 7.72 8.89 2.10
N ALA A 128 7.65 9.90 2.97
CA ALA A 128 7.50 11.29 2.54
C ALA A 128 8.68 11.78 1.68
N ALA A 129 9.88 11.23 1.91
CA ALA A 129 11.07 11.52 1.11
C ALA A 129 10.89 11.06 -0.34
N GLY A 130 10.27 9.88 -0.55
CA GLY A 130 9.93 9.40 -1.89
C GLY A 130 8.94 10.32 -2.62
N ALA A 131 7.87 10.76 -1.95
CA ALA A 131 6.90 11.69 -2.53
C ALA A 131 7.56 13.02 -2.93
N SER A 132 8.39 13.58 -2.04
CA SER A 132 9.14 14.81 -2.32
C SER A 132 10.11 14.63 -3.50
N ALA A 133 10.82 13.50 -3.58
CA ALA A 133 11.75 13.24 -4.66
C ALA A 133 11.07 13.09 -6.03
N LEU A 134 9.87 12.51 -6.08
CA LEU A 134 9.06 12.41 -7.30
C LEU A 134 8.63 13.77 -7.85
N SER A 135 8.48 14.79 -6.98
CA SER A 135 8.13 16.16 -7.41
C SER A 135 9.22 16.79 -8.29
N ARG A 136 10.46 16.30 -8.20
CA ARG A 136 11.64 16.86 -8.90
C ARG A 136 11.76 18.38 -8.75
N GLY A 137 11.65 18.87 -7.52
CA GLY A 137 11.73 20.31 -7.26
C GLY A 137 10.49 21.08 -7.73
N GLY A 138 9.32 20.42 -7.79
CA GLY A 138 8.05 21.02 -8.18
C GLY A 138 7.72 20.95 -9.67
N VAL A 139 8.56 20.32 -10.49
CA VAL A 139 8.28 20.08 -11.91
C VAL A 139 7.09 19.14 -12.10
N ASN A 140 6.99 18.10 -11.26
CA ASN A 140 5.88 17.15 -11.31
C ASN A 140 4.83 17.46 -10.23
N THR A 141 3.57 17.29 -10.59
CA THR A 141 2.46 17.25 -9.63
C THR A 141 2.42 15.86 -9.03
N VAL A 142 2.51 15.75 -7.69
CA VAL A 142 2.51 14.46 -6.99
C VAL A 142 1.32 14.36 -6.06
N SER A 143 0.43 13.41 -6.33
CA SER A 143 -0.59 12.93 -5.41
C SER A 143 -0.08 11.71 -4.64
N VAL A 144 -0.55 11.52 -3.41
CA VAL A 144 -0.19 10.37 -2.57
C VAL A 144 -1.45 9.62 -2.16
N TYR A 145 -1.34 8.30 -2.08
CA TYR A 145 -2.41 7.44 -1.61
C TYR A 145 -1.86 6.29 -0.78
N ASP A 146 -2.50 5.97 0.34
CA ASP A 146 -2.28 4.72 1.08
C ASP A 146 -3.51 4.41 1.95
N PRO A 147 -4.17 3.25 1.78
CA PRO A 147 -5.40 2.91 2.51
C PRO A 147 -5.20 2.75 4.02
N PHE A 148 -3.96 2.54 4.48
CA PHE A 148 -3.59 2.41 5.88
C PHE A 148 -3.00 3.71 6.45
N HIS A 149 -2.98 4.82 5.71
CA HIS A 149 -2.44 6.07 6.23
C HIS A 149 -3.28 6.61 7.41
N PRO A 150 -2.69 7.21 8.47
CA PRO A 150 -3.48 7.80 9.56
C PRO A 150 -4.22 9.08 9.15
N ASP A 151 -3.68 9.87 8.22
CA ASP A 151 -4.38 10.99 7.61
C ASP A 151 -5.44 10.49 6.62
N GLU A 152 -6.69 10.87 6.84
CA GLU A 152 -7.83 10.54 5.99
C GLU A 152 -7.68 11.05 4.56
N LYS A 153 -7.07 12.23 4.36
CA LYS A 153 -6.88 12.79 3.03
C LYS A 153 -6.00 11.92 2.15
N VAL A 154 -5.04 11.21 2.76
CA VAL A 154 -4.14 10.27 2.07
C VAL A 154 -4.82 8.91 1.87
N ARG A 155 -5.84 8.57 2.66
CA ARG A 155 -6.66 7.37 2.44
C ARG A 155 -7.70 7.57 1.33
N THR A 156 -7.99 8.80 0.94
CA THR A 156 -8.89 9.09 -0.16
C THR A 156 -8.15 8.94 -1.47
N LEU A 157 -8.59 7.98 -2.29
CA LEU A 157 -8.01 7.76 -3.61
C LEU A 157 -8.21 9.01 -4.49
N CYS A 158 -7.11 9.52 -5.03
CA CYS A 158 -7.13 10.68 -5.90
C CYS A 158 -7.72 10.30 -7.27
N ALA A 159 -8.52 11.20 -7.84
CA ALA A 159 -9.03 11.03 -9.19
C ALA A 159 -7.87 11.08 -10.20
N GLY A 160 -7.83 10.10 -11.10
CA GLY A 160 -6.93 10.08 -12.25
C GLY A 160 -7.47 10.90 -13.45
N PRO A 161 -6.85 10.77 -14.63
CA PRO A 161 -5.78 9.83 -14.93
C PRO A 161 -4.36 10.40 -14.65
N PHE A 162 -3.41 9.51 -14.35
CA PHE A 162 -2.00 9.85 -14.07
C PHE A 162 -1.10 9.46 -15.24
N ASP A 163 -0.06 10.26 -15.50
CA ASP A 163 0.99 9.94 -16.47
C ASP A 163 1.88 8.81 -15.95
N GLU A 164 2.12 8.77 -14.64
CA GLU A 164 3.01 7.83 -13.99
C GLU A 164 2.46 7.43 -12.61
N ILE A 165 2.51 6.14 -12.27
CA ILE A 165 2.09 5.66 -10.95
C ILE A 165 3.21 4.84 -10.32
N HIS A 166 3.68 5.24 -9.14
CA HIS A 166 4.69 4.53 -8.38
C HIS A 166 4.05 3.66 -7.30
N SER A 167 4.35 2.37 -7.29
CA SER A 167 3.89 1.44 -6.26
C SER A 167 5.04 0.53 -5.83
N HIS A 168 5.64 0.82 -4.68
CA HIS A 168 6.87 0.17 -4.25
C HIS A 168 6.63 -0.68 -3.00
N TYR A 169 6.82 -1.99 -3.14
CA TYR A 169 6.72 -3.01 -2.09
C TYR A 169 5.34 -3.22 -1.49
N THR A 170 4.32 -2.60 -2.06
CA THR A 170 2.91 -2.76 -1.70
C THR A 170 2.44 -4.20 -1.92
N LEU A 171 2.77 -4.78 -3.07
CA LEU A 171 2.41 -6.17 -3.40
C LEU A 171 3.05 -7.19 -2.47
N ASN A 172 4.21 -6.88 -1.86
CA ASN A 172 4.87 -7.82 -0.94
C ASN A 172 4.15 -7.95 0.41
N VAL A 173 3.20 -7.08 0.73
CA VAL A 173 2.58 -7.02 2.07
C VAL A 173 1.07 -7.27 2.04
N VAL A 174 0.55 -7.67 0.87
CA VAL A 174 -0.86 -7.99 0.65
C VAL A 174 -0.99 -9.37 0.03
N ASP A 175 -2.12 -10.02 0.27
CA ASP A 175 -2.41 -11.32 -0.34
C ASP A 175 -2.63 -11.23 -1.86
N LYS A 176 -2.68 -12.39 -2.53
CA LYS A 176 -2.84 -12.46 -3.99
C LYS A 176 -4.13 -11.76 -4.46
N PRO A 177 -5.32 -11.95 -3.86
CA PRO A 177 -6.53 -11.24 -4.27
C PRO A 177 -6.40 -9.72 -4.17
N THR A 178 -5.86 -9.21 -3.06
CA THR A 178 -5.63 -7.77 -2.86
C THR A 178 -4.58 -7.22 -3.84
N GLY A 179 -3.55 -8.01 -4.16
CA GLY A 179 -2.60 -7.67 -5.22
C GLY A 179 -3.27 -7.45 -6.58
N LYS A 180 -4.26 -8.27 -6.95
CA LYS A 180 -5.06 -8.09 -8.18
C LYS A 180 -5.87 -6.79 -8.13
N LEU A 181 -6.48 -6.48 -6.99
CA LEU A 181 -7.23 -5.24 -6.81
C LEU A 181 -6.32 -4.02 -6.97
N ILE A 182 -5.12 -4.03 -6.37
CA ILE A 182 -4.14 -2.96 -6.54
C ILE A 182 -3.79 -2.77 -8.01
N LEU A 183 -3.44 -3.83 -8.75
CA LEU A 183 -3.09 -3.67 -10.17
C LEU A 183 -4.26 -3.21 -11.03
N THR A 184 -5.49 -3.60 -10.67
CA THR A 184 -6.73 -3.11 -11.31
C THR A 184 -6.95 -1.62 -11.06
N GLU A 185 -6.68 -1.17 -9.83
CA GLU A 185 -6.69 0.24 -9.47
C GLU A 185 -5.64 1.02 -10.27
N LEU A 186 -4.39 0.52 -10.33
CA LEU A 186 -3.34 1.14 -11.14
C LEU A 186 -3.76 1.26 -12.61
N HIS A 187 -4.33 0.20 -13.20
CA HIS A 187 -4.82 0.20 -14.58
C HIS A 187 -5.89 1.27 -14.82
N THR A 188 -6.81 1.43 -13.87
CA THR A 188 -7.93 2.37 -13.96
C THR A 188 -7.48 3.81 -13.85
N LEU A 189 -6.50 4.08 -12.99
CA LEU A 189 -5.96 5.41 -12.72
C LEU A 189 -4.90 5.85 -13.74
N LEU A 190 -4.33 4.92 -14.51
CA LEU A 190 -3.31 5.23 -15.49
C LEU A 190 -3.93 5.78 -16.78
N ARG A 191 -3.38 6.89 -17.27
CA ARG A 191 -3.76 7.41 -18.60
C ARG A 191 -3.31 6.46 -19.70
N ASP A 192 -3.88 6.65 -20.89
CA ASP A 192 -3.37 5.97 -22.09
C ASP A 192 -1.96 6.45 -22.43
N GLY A 193 -1.04 5.50 -22.65
CA GLY A 193 0.40 5.79 -22.79
C GLY A 193 1.12 6.13 -21.47
N GLY A 194 0.44 6.07 -20.33
CA GLY A 194 1.08 6.18 -19.01
C GLY A 194 1.87 4.92 -18.64
N THR A 195 2.69 5.02 -17.59
CA THR A 195 3.47 3.89 -17.06
C THR A 195 3.30 3.71 -15.55
N ALA A 196 3.01 2.50 -15.10
CA ALA A 196 3.05 2.12 -13.70
C ALA A 196 4.43 1.52 -13.34
N ILE A 197 5.12 2.13 -12.38
CA ILE A 197 6.41 1.70 -11.85
C ILE A 197 6.18 0.88 -10.59
N VAL A 198 6.12 -0.44 -10.76
CA VAL A 198 5.85 -1.39 -9.68
C VAL A 198 7.15 -2.03 -9.23
N SER A 199 7.43 -2.07 -7.93
CA SER A 199 8.61 -2.77 -7.42
C SER A 199 8.26 -3.76 -6.33
N VAL A 200 8.87 -4.94 -6.37
CA VAL A 200 8.70 -6.00 -5.39
C VAL A 200 10.06 -6.43 -4.85
N ARG A 201 10.13 -6.77 -3.56
CA ARG A 201 11.30 -7.39 -2.96
C ARG A 201 11.44 -8.84 -3.44
N ASP A 202 12.68 -9.20 -3.71
CA ASP A 202 13.12 -10.55 -4.09
C ASP A 202 13.83 -11.25 -2.92
N ASP A 203 14.34 -10.48 -1.97
CA ASP A 203 15.15 -10.89 -0.82
C ASP A 203 14.36 -11.03 0.49
N ILE A 204 13.11 -11.47 0.40
CA ILE A 204 12.23 -11.66 1.57
C ILE A 204 12.04 -13.11 1.92
#